data_AF-A0A1Z9C1M6-F1
#
_entry.id   AF-A0A1Z9C1M6-F1
#
_cell.length_a   1.000
_cell.length_b   1.000
_cell.length_c   1.000
_cell.angle_alpha   90.00
_cell.angle_beta   90.00
_cell.angle_gamma   90.00
#
_symmetry.space_group_name_H-M   'P 1'
#
loop_
_entity.id
_entity.type
_entity.pdbx_description
1 polymer ?
#
loop_
_entity_poly.entity_id
_entity_poly.type
_entity_poly.pdbx_seq_one_letter_code
_entity_poly.pdbx_strand_id
1 'polypeptide(L)'
;MSAESVHRLAAFRSTIEVMLLDGVLTREEKRLIIRLSSCLNLEPHQPAEVYQAIIDGKETEDGEILTSEEQHEIYKTVFEVAIINASLSKDEFRVMAHLRDLFAIDDDEHNLVERELRDMVKERFEDPNMVEKTLTNLRDSVRVVTTLFDNVRKKNHGET
;
A
#
# COMPACT_ATOMS: atom_id res chain seq x y z
N MET A 1 -19.52 8.11 11.66
CA MET A 1 -18.28 8.63 11.09
C MET A 1 -18.49 8.58 9.58
N SER A 2 -18.51 9.72 8.91
CA SER A 2 -18.50 9.76 7.44
C SER A 2 -17.26 8.98 6.99
N ALA A 3 -17.41 7.99 6.10
CA ALA A 3 -16.23 7.47 5.40
C ALA A 3 -15.59 8.67 4.71
N GLU A 4 -14.43 9.10 5.19
CA GLU A 4 -13.70 10.20 4.58
C GLU A 4 -13.39 9.76 3.14
N SER A 5 -13.85 10.53 2.17
CA SER A 5 -13.72 10.15 0.77
C SER A 5 -12.24 10.17 0.40
N VAL A 6 -11.68 9.01 0.08
CA VAL A 6 -10.28 8.92 -0.33
C VAL A 6 -10.15 9.33 -1.79
N HIS A 7 -9.30 10.31 -2.06
CA HIS A 7 -9.04 10.78 -3.42
C HIS A 7 -7.74 10.21 -4.00
N ARG A 8 -7.68 10.00 -5.32
CA ARG A 8 -6.58 9.33 -6.03
C ARG A 8 -5.22 9.99 -5.79
N LEU A 9 -5.11 11.30 -6.01
CA LEU A 9 -3.84 12.02 -5.87
C LEU A 9 -3.48 12.24 -4.40
N ALA A 10 -4.47 12.46 -3.54
CA ALA A 10 -4.26 12.52 -2.09
C ALA A 10 -3.71 11.18 -1.54
N ALA A 11 -4.24 10.05 -2.00
CA ALA A 11 -3.76 8.72 -1.64
C ALA A 11 -2.33 8.47 -2.12
N PHE A 12 -2.02 8.87 -3.36
CA PHE A 12 -0.69 8.79 -3.91
C PHE A 12 0.31 9.65 -3.11
N ARG A 13 -0.04 10.92 -2.85
CA ARG A 13 0.80 11.88 -2.12
C ARG A 13 1.12 11.37 -0.72
N SER A 14 0.10 11.05 0.07
CA SER A 14 0.28 10.60 1.46
C SER A 14 1.14 9.32 1.53
N THR A 15 1.01 8.44 0.54
CA THR A 15 1.86 7.24 0.46
C THR A 15 3.32 7.57 0.14
N ILE A 16 3.59 8.53 -0.75
CA ILE A 16 4.96 9.00 -1.00
C ILE A 16 5.54 9.67 0.24
N GLU A 17 4.76 10.46 0.98
CA GLU A 17 5.21 11.10 2.21
C GLU A 17 5.63 10.07 3.28
N VAL A 18 4.95 8.91 3.35
CA VAL A 18 5.35 7.78 4.21
C VAL A 18 6.67 7.16 3.75
N MET A 19 6.93 7.05 2.45
CA MET A 19 8.20 6.52 1.92
C MET A 19 9.36 7.53 2.09
N LEU A 20 9.07 8.83 2.02
CA LEU A 20 10.10 9.88 2.11
C LEU A 20 10.49 10.25 3.55
N LEU A 21 10.10 9.48 4.56
CA LEU A 21 10.44 9.77 5.96
C LEU A 21 11.96 9.86 6.21
N ASP A 22 12.77 9.13 5.44
CA ASP A 22 14.24 9.19 5.52
C ASP A 22 14.87 10.14 4.47
N GLY A 23 14.04 10.76 3.63
CA GLY A 23 14.43 11.69 2.58
C GLY A 23 14.95 11.05 1.29
N VAL A 24 14.96 9.71 1.14
CA VAL A 24 15.54 9.03 -0.03
C VAL A 24 14.68 7.87 -0.49
N LEU A 25 14.16 7.95 -1.73
CA LEU A 25 13.51 6.79 -2.35
C LEU A 25 14.52 5.74 -2.82
N THR A 26 14.45 4.57 -2.20
CA THR A 26 15.13 3.34 -2.63
C THR A 26 14.60 2.86 -3.99
N ARG A 27 15.30 1.89 -4.60
CA ARG A 27 14.85 1.28 -5.87
C ARG A 27 13.50 0.57 -5.71
N GLU A 28 13.28 0.01 -4.55
CA GLU A 28 12.12 -0.82 -4.25
C GLU A 28 10.90 0.05 -3.95
N GLU A 29 11.07 1.16 -3.24
CA GLU A 29 10.02 2.18 -3.08
C GLU A 29 9.64 2.81 -4.43
N LYS A 30 10.61 3.12 -5.30
CA LYS A 30 10.30 3.62 -6.66
C LYS A 30 9.43 2.64 -7.45
N ARG A 31 9.67 1.34 -7.31
CA ARG A 31 8.84 0.31 -7.95
C ARG A 31 7.42 0.30 -7.37
N LEU A 32 7.30 0.44 -6.06
CA LEU A 32 6.00 0.50 -5.39
C LEU A 32 5.22 1.76 -5.80
N ILE A 33 5.89 2.90 -5.94
CA ILE A 33 5.32 4.16 -6.46
C ILE A 33 4.80 3.99 -7.88
N ILE A 34 5.60 3.39 -8.77
CA ILE A 34 5.17 3.13 -10.16
C ILE A 34 3.93 2.24 -10.19
N ARG A 35 3.91 1.18 -9.36
CA ARG A 35 2.74 0.30 -9.26
C ARG A 35 1.53 1.05 -8.72
N LEU A 36 1.69 1.79 -7.63
CA LEU A 36 0.62 2.56 -7.01
C LEU A 36 0.03 3.60 -7.97
N SER A 37 0.88 4.33 -8.69
CA SER A 37 0.45 5.29 -9.72
C SER A 37 -0.39 4.62 -10.80
N SER A 38 -0.01 3.41 -11.23
CA SER A 38 -0.77 2.64 -12.22
C SER A 38 -2.11 2.15 -11.65
N CYS A 39 -2.14 1.66 -10.41
CA CYS A 39 -3.36 1.21 -9.73
C CYS A 39 -4.35 2.36 -9.47
N LEU A 40 -3.83 3.56 -9.19
CA LEU A 40 -4.63 4.76 -9.02
C LEU A 40 -5.06 5.39 -10.35
N ASN A 41 -4.62 4.84 -11.49
CA ASN A 41 -4.90 5.35 -12.83
C ASN A 41 -4.51 6.84 -12.99
N LEU A 42 -3.31 7.19 -12.52
CA LEU A 42 -2.80 8.55 -12.64
C LEU A 42 -2.30 8.83 -14.05
N GLU A 43 -2.45 10.07 -14.48
CA GLU A 43 -1.88 10.58 -15.72
C GLU A 43 -0.34 10.57 -15.66
N PRO A 44 0.37 10.38 -16.79
CA PRO A 44 1.83 10.20 -16.78
C PRO A 44 2.65 11.34 -16.14
N HIS A 45 2.10 12.56 -16.10
CA HIS A 45 2.75 13.74 -15.53
C HIS A 45 2.52 13.87 -14.01
N GLN A 46 1.38 13.39 -13.51
CA GLN A 46 0.94 13.59 -12.13
C GLN A 46 1.92 13.01 -11.09
N PRO A 47 2.53 11.82 -11.26
CA PRO A 47 3.49 11.30 -10.28
C PRO A 47 4.69 12.21 -10.04
N ALA A 48 5.24 12.77 -11.12
CA ALA A 48 6.40 13.65 -11.04
C ALA A 48 6.04 15.00 -10.40
N GLU A 49 4.86 15.54 -10.73
CA GLU A 49 4.36 16.79 -10.16
C GLU A 49 4.07 16.65 -8.66
N VAL A 50 3.41 15.58 -8.23
CA VAL A 50 3.18 15.30 -6.81
C VAL A 50 4.49 15.17 -6.06
N TYR A 51 5.46 14.41 -6.60
CA TYR A 51 6.78 14.28 -6.00
C TYR A 51 7.46 15.65 -5.84
N GLN A 52 7.48 16.47 -6.89
CA GLN A 52 8.08 17.80 -6.82
C GLN A 52 7.35 18.73 -5.82
N ALA A 53 6.02 18.66 -5.77
CA ALA A 53 5.23 19.45 -4.83
C ALA A 53 5.52 19.07 -3.37
N ILE A 54 5.73 17.79 -3.06
CA ILE A 54 6.15 17.34 -1.73
C ILE A 54 7.51 17.95 -1.36
N ILE A 55 8.49 17.91 -2.26
CA ILE A 55 9.82 18.49 -2.03
C ILE A 55 9.75 20.01 -1.84
N ASP A 56 8.89 20.69 -2.60
CA ASP A 56 8.69 22.14 -2.53
C ASP A 56 7.81 22.58 -1.34
N GLY A 57 7.21 21.65 -0.59
CA GLY A 57 6.24 21.96 0.47
C GLY A 57 4.95 22.61 -0.03
N LYS A 58 4.52 22.26 -1.26
CA LYS A 58 3.33 22.80 -1.91
C LYS A 58 2.17 21.82 -1.85
N GLU A 59 0.96 22.35 -1.78
CA GLU A 59 -0.28 21.59 -1.93
C GLU A 59 -0.48 21.13 -3.38
N THR A 60 -1.20 20.03 -3.55
CA THR A 60 -1.64 19.47 -4.84
C THR A 60 -3.15 19.29 -4.84
N GLU A 61 -3.77 19.18 -6.01
CA GLU A 61 -5.17 18.76 -6.08
C GLU A 61 -5.34 17.32 -5.53
N ASP A 62 -6.52 17.04 -4.98
CA ASP A 62 -6.80 15.74 -4.36
C ASP A 62 -7.10 14.64 -5.41
N GLY A 63 -7.58 15.05 -6.59
CA GLY A 63 -8.00 14.14 -7.66
C GLY A 63 -9.40 13.54 -7.44
N GLU A 64 -9.74 12.52 -8.23
CA GLU A 64 -11.06 11.87 -8.18
C GLU A 64 -11.23 10.98 -6.93
N ILE A 65 -12.46 10.77 -6.49
CA ILE A 65 -12.80 9.86 -5.39
C ILE A 65 -12.58 8.40 -5.82
N LEU A 66 -11.97 7.61 -4.96
CA LEU A 66 -11.89 6.16 -5.09
C LEU A 66 -13.14 5.50 -4.51
N THR A 67 -13.73 4.60 -5.28
CA THR A 67 -14.77 3.68 -4.78
C THR A 67 -14.17 2.64 -3.83
N SER A 68 -14.99 2.02 -2.97
CA SER A 68 -14.52 0.97 -2.06
C SER A 68 -13.91 -0.23 -2.81
N GLU A 69 -14.46 -0.60 -3.96
CA GLU A 69 -13.91 -1.66 -4.81
C GLU A 69 -12.50 -1.31 -5.32
N GLU A 70 -12.29 -0.07 -5.76
CA GLU A 70 -10.96 0.39 -6.16
C GLU A 70 -9.98 0.40 -5.00
N GLN A 71 -10.41 0.87 -3.82
CA GLN A 71 -9.58 0.88 -2.62
C GLN A 71 -9.11 -0.53 -2.25
N HIS A 72 -10.02 -1.51 -2.28
CA HIS A 72 -9.71 -2.94 -2.10
C HIS A 72 -8.67 -3.43 -3.12
N GLU A 73 -8.95 -3.22 -4.40
CA GLU A 73 -8.11 -3.71 -5.50
C GLU A 73 -6.72 -3.07 -5.50
N ILE A 74 -6.61 -1.77 -5.19
CA ILE A 74 -5.34 -1.08 -5.05
C ILE A 74 -4.56 -1.71 -3.88
N TYR A 75 -5.19 -1.85 -2.71
CA TYR A 75 -4.53 -2.41 -1.52
C TYR A 75 -3.99 -3.83 -1.79
N LYS A 76 -4.83 -4.72 -2.33
CA LYS A 76 -4.44 -6.07 -2.73
C LYS A 76 -3.29 -6.08 -3.72
N THR A 77 -3.39 -5.27 -4.77
CA THR A 77 -2.41 -5.26 -5.85
C THR A 77 -1.04 -4.74 -5.39
N VAL A 78 -1.01 -3.75 -4.52
CA VAL A 78 0.24 -3.25 -3.93
C VAL A 78 0.84 -4.32 -3.01
N PHE A 79 0.01 -5.02 -2.22
CA PHE A 79 0.44 -6.14 -1.37
C PHE A 79 1.04 -7.28 -2.19
N GLU A 80 0.40 -7.65 -3.30
CA GLU A 80 0.90 -8.67 -4.24
C GLU A 80 2.32 -8.36 -4.70
N VAL A 81 2.58 -7.11 -5.12
CA VAL A 81 3.90 -6.69 -5.62
C VAL A 81 4.95 -6.79 -4.53
N ALA A 82 4.61 -6.49 -3.28
CA ALA A 82 5.53 -6.63 -2.15
C ALA A 82 5.90 -8.09 -1.89
N ILE A 83 4.93 -9.02 -1.89
CA ILE A 83 5.18 -10.44 -1.57
C ILE A 83 5.87 -11.18 -2.72
N ILE A 84 5.48 -10.96 -3.97
CA ILE A 84 6.00 -11.72 -5.13
C ILE A 84 7.46 -11.37 -5.39
N ASN A 85 7.80 -10.09 -5.27
CA ASN A 85 9.17 -9.64 -5.52
C ASN A 85 10.10 -9.90 -4.34
N ALA A 86 9.59 -10.47 -3.24
CA ALA A 86 10.28 -10.65 -1.97
C ALA A 86 10.92 -9.34 -1.46
N SER A 87 10.37 -8.19 -1.85
CA SER A 87 10.81 -6.86 -1.43
C SER A 87 10.07 -6.48 -0.16
N LEU A 88 10.29 -7.26 0.88
CA LEU A 88 9.63 -7.09 2.16
C LEU A 88 10.64 -6.46 3.13
N SER A 89 10.74 -5.14 3.09
CA SER A 89 11.44 -4.37 4.11
C SER A 89 10.44 -3.68 5.04
N LYS A 90 10.97 -3.06 6.08
CA LYS A 90 10.16 -2.30 7.04
C LYS A 90 9.42 -1.14 6.38
N ASP A 91 9.96 -0.60 5.29
CA ASP A 91 9.38 0.55 4.60
C ASP A 91 8.18 0.15 3.74
N GLU A 92 8.24 -0.98 3.01
CA GLU A 92 7.04 -1.50 2.32
C GLU A 92 5.94 -1.86 3.32
N PHE A 93 6.28 -2.42 4.48
CA PHE A 93 5.26 -2.72 5.49
C PHE A 93 4.59 -1.47 6.08
N ARG A 94 5.32 -0.36 6.20
CA ARG A 94 4.73 0.94 6.60
C ARG A 94 3.77 1.45 5.55
N VAL A 95 4.11 1.32 4.27
CA VAL A 95 3.22 1.67 3.16
C VAL A 95 1.96 0.82 3.19
N MET A 96 2.07 -0.50 3.41
CA MET A 96 0.89 -1.36 3.51
C MET A 96 0.01 -0.99 4.70
N ALA A 97 0.59 -0.72 5.87
CA ALA A 97 -0.17 -0.29 7.04
C ALA A 97 -0.85 1.08 6.82
N HIS A 98 -0.17 2.01 6.14
CA HIS A 98 -0.72 3.31 5.76
C HIS A 98 -1.90 3.16 4.81
N LEU A 99 -1.75 2.39 3.73
CA LEU A 99 -2.83 2.16 2.77
C LEU A 99 -4.03 1.47 3.43
N ARG A 100 -3.78 0.53 4.35
CA ARG A 100 -4.85 -0.14 5.09
C ARG A 100 -5.69 0.84 5.91
N ASP A 101 -5.04 1.76 6.62
CA ASP A 101 -5.70 2.82 7.39
C ASP A 101 -6.42 3.82 6.48
N LEU A 102 -5.72 4.31 5.46
CA LEU A 102 -6.23 5.29 4.50
C LEU A 102 -7.49 4.80 3.79
N PHE A 103 -7.51 3.54 3.35
CA PHE A 103 -8.63 2.92 2.65
C PHE A 103 -9.67 2.30 3.58
N ALA A 104 -9.54 2.48 4.89
CA ALA A 104 -10.43 1.92 5.91
C ALA A 104 -10.65 0.39 5.76
N ILE A 105 -9.60 -0.34 5.35
CA ILE A 105 -9.62 -1.79 5.17
C ILE A 105 -9.66 -2.46 6.55
N ASP A 106 -10.84 -2.94 6.93
CA ASP A 106 -11.06 -3.58 8.22
C ASP A 106 -10.39 -4.97 8.32
N ASP A 107 -10.58 -5.67 9.45
CA ASP A 107 -9.98 -7.00 9.65
C ASP A 107 -10.58 -8.05 8.70
N ASP A 108 -11.88 -7.99 8.41
CA ASP A 108 -12.54 -8.98 7.54
C ASP A 108 -12.10 -8.82 6.09
N GLU A 109 -11.98 -7.58 5.62
CA GLU A 109 -11.47 -7.24 4.31
C GLU A 109 -9.97 -7.52 4.18
N HIS A 110 -9.17 -7.23 5.20
CA HIS A 110 -7.76 -7.61 5.22
C HIS A 110 -7.56 -9.13 5.14
N ASN A 111 -8.38 -9.89 5.88
CA ASN A 111 -8.39 -11.36 5.82
C ASN A 111 -8.89 -11.89 4.47
N LEU A 112 -9.78 -11.16 3.79
CA LEU A 112 -10.18 -11.49 2.42
C LEU A 112 -9.00 -11.31 1.46
N VAL A 113 -8.31 -10.17 1.51
CA VAL A 113 -7.10 -9.91 0.70
C VAL A 113 -6.03 -10.97 0.93
N GLU A 114 -5.78 -11.38 2.18
CA GLU A 114 -4.83 -12.47 2.46
C GLU A 114 -5.24 -13.77 1.75
N ARG A 115 -6.52 -14.14 1.80
CA ARG A 115 -7.02 -15.36 1.15
C ARG A 115 -6.84 -15.29 -0.37
N GLU A 116 -7.21 -14.17 -0.98
CA GLU A 116 -7.04 -13.95 -2.42
C GLU A 116 -5.57 -14.01 -2.84
N LEU A 117 -4.66 -13.41 -2.06
CA LEU A 117 -3.23 -13.49 -2.32
C LEU A 117 -2.70 -14.92 -2.19
N ARG A 118 -3.18 -15.70 -1.22
CA ARG A 118 -2.80 -17.11 -1.05
C ARG A 118 -3.21 -17.94 -2.26
N ASP A 119 -4.40 -17.73 -2.79
CA ASP A 119 -4.91 -18.48 -3.93
C ASP A 119 -4.19 -18.08 -5.21
N MET A 120 -3.97 -16.77 -5.42
CA MET A 120 -3.14 -16.26 -6.52
C MET A 120 -1.72 -16.85 -6.50
N VAL A 121 -1.06 -16.96 -5.34
CA VAL A 121 0.28 -17.55 -5.23
C VAL A 121 0.28 -19.03 -5.67
N LYS A 122 -0.75 -19.80 -5.32
CA LYS A 122 -0.87 -21.21 -5.72
C LYS A 122 -1.14 -21.35 -7.22
N GLU A 123 -1.87 -20.42 -7.82
CA GLU A 123 -2.17 -20.42 -9.25
C GLU A 123 -0.99 -19.94 -10.10
N ARG A 124 -0.21 -18.98 -9.59
CA ARG A 124 0.86 -18.30 -10.34
C ARG A 124 2.15 -19.11 -10.44
N PHE A 125 2.47 -19.92 -9.44
CA PHE A 125 3.74 -20.66 -9.39
C PHE A 125 3.51 -22.16 -9.57
N GLU A 126 4.22 -22.76 -10.52
CA GLU A 126 4.21 -24.21 -10.74
C GLU A 126 5.17 -24.96 -9.78
N ASP A 127 6.26 -24.31 -9.34
CA ASP A 127 7.25 -24.90 -8.43
C ASP A 127 6.73 -24.89 -6.98
N PRO A 128 6.52 -26.07 -6.35
CA PRO A 128 6.05 -26.16 -4.97
C PRO A 128 6.94 -25.44 -3.96
N ASN A 129 8.26 -25.37 -4.20
CA ASN A 129 9.18 -24.67 -3.30
C ASN A 129 8.99 -23.15 -3.38
N MET A 130 8.71 -22.62 -4.57
CA MET A 130 8.41 -21.19 -4.75
C MET A 130 7.06 -20.84 -4.13
N VAL A 131 6.05 -21.71 -4.26
CA VAL A 131 4.75 -21.57 -3.59
C VAL A 131 4.94 -21.51 -2.08
N GLU A 132 5.62 -22.50 -1.49
CA GLU A 132 5.82 -22.56 -0.03
C GLU A 132 6.58 -21.35 0.51
N LYS A 133 7.66 -20.94 -0.18
CA LYS A 133 8.44 -19.76 0.20
C LYS A 133 7.59 -18.49 0.16
N THR A 134 6.80 -18.29 -0.90
CA THR A 134 5.98 -17.08 -1.06
C THR A 134 4.82 -17.05 -0.05
N LEU A 135 4.20 -18.21 0.24
CA LEU A 135 3.17 -18.32 1.28
C LEU A 135 3.72 -18.06 2.68
N THR A 136 4.96 -18.49 2.95
CA THR A 136 5.65 -18.19 4.21
C THR A 136 5.88 -16.68 4.35
N ASN A 137 6.41 -16.05 3.30
CA ASN A 137 6.61 -14.60 3.26
C ASN A 137 5.30 -13.83 3.44
N LEU A 138 4.21 -14.26 2.81
CA LEU A 138 2.89 -13.66 2.97
C LEU A 138 2.41 -13.73 4.43
N ARG A 139 2.50 -14.92 5.07
CA ARG A 139 2.13 -15.07 6.49
C ARG A 139 2.92 -14.15 7.40
N ASP A 140 4.23 -14.07 7.19
CA ASP A 140 5.10 -13.22 8.01
C ASP A 140 4.80 -11.73 7.78
N SER A 141 4.47 -11.35 6.54
CA SER A 141 4.07 -9.99 6.15
C SER A 141 2.77 -9.56 6.83
N VAL A 142 1.72 -10.40 6.78
CA VAL A 142 0.42 -10.12 7.41
C VAL A 142 0.60 -9.77 8.88
N ARG A 143 1.36 -10.58 9.62
CA ARG A 143 1.63 -10.32 11.04
C ARG A 143 2.29 -8.96 11.29
N VAL A 144 3.26 -8.58 10.46
CA VAL A 144 3.96 -7.30 10.59
C VAL A 144 3.04 -6.14 10.25
N VAL A 145 2.27 -6.25 9.16
CA VAL A 145 1.32 -5.21 8.74
C VAL A 145 0.23 -5.00 9.79
N THR A 146 -0.34 -6.07 10.38
CA THR A 146 -1.29 -5.93 11.50
C THR A 146 -0.67 -5.15 12.67
N THR A 147 0.56 -5.51 13.06
CA THR A 147 1.26 -4.83 14.17
C THR A 147 1.52 -3.35 13.87
N LEU A 148 1.93 -3.02 12.65
CA LEU A 148 2.17 -1.64 12.24
C LEU A 148 0.86 -0.85 12.12
N PHE A 149 -0.19 -1.47 11.58
CA PHE A 149 -1.52 -0.88 11.47
C PHE A 149 -2.07 -0.50 12.84
N ASP A 150 -1.97 -1.39 13.83
CA ASP A 150 -2.40 -1.09 15.21
C ASP A 150 -1.67 0.14 15.78
N ASN A 151 -0.37 0.31 15.46
CA ASN A 151 0.40 1.47 15.88
C ASN A 151 0.00 2.75 15.14
N VAL A 152 -0.26 2.67 13.83
CA VAL A 152 -0.76 3.80 13.01
C VAL A 152 -2.10 4.27 13.57
N ARG A 153 -3.03 3.34 13.79
CA ARG A 153 -4.36 3.59 14.35
C ARG A 153 -4.29 4.26 15.73
N LYS A 154 -3.46 3.74 16.66
CA LYS A 154 -3.26 4.35 17.98
C LYS A 154 -2.74 5.79 17.91
N LYS A 155 -1.77 6.03 17.02
CA LYS A 155 -1.20 7.37 16.81
C LYS A 155 -2.23 8.35 16.24
N ASN A 156 -3.03 7.91 15.27
CA ASN A 156 -4.02 8.74 14.58
C ASN A 156 -5.25 9.03 15.46
N HIS A 157 -5.60 8.13 16.38
CA HIS A 157 -6.78 8.27 17.26
C HIS A 157 -6.47 8.69 18.69
N GLY A 158 -5.20 8.97 19.05
CA GLY A 158 -4.83 9.51 20.35
C GLY A 158 -4.92 8.52 21.52
N GLU A 159 -4.93 7.22 21.24
CA GLU A 159 -4.90 6.17 22.26
C GLU A 159 -3.43 5.89 22.64
N THR A 160 -2.90 6.64 23.60
CA THR A 160 -1.59 6.40 24.25
C THR A 160 -1.69 5.37 25.37
#